data_AF-A0A520UQK2-F1
#
_entry.id   AF-A0A520UQK2-F1
#
_cell.length_a   1.000
_cell.length_b   1.000
_cell.length_c   1.000
_cell.angle_alpha   90.00
_cell.angle_beta   90.00
_cell.angle_gamma   90.00
#
_symmetry.space_group_name_H-M   'P 1'
#
loop_
_entity.id
_entity.type
_entity.pdbx_description
1 polymer ?
#
loop_
_entity_poly.entity_id
_entity_poly.type
_entity_poly.pdbx_seq_one_letter_code
_entity_poly.pdbx_strand_id
1 'polypeptide(L)' 'MADEITNRLDGCTSPYLLQHASNPVSWQPWDEEAIELAKKLDR' A
#
# COMPACT_ATOMS: atom_id res chain seq x y z
N MET A 1 2.45 11.66 -15.95
CA MET A 1 2.23 11.78 -14.49
C MET A 1 2.34 10.37 -13.95
N ALA A 2 3.43 10.06 -13.24
CA ALA A 2 3.56 8.74 -12.62
C ALA A 2 2.45 8.61 -11.58
N ASP A 3 1.70 7.51 -11.62
CA ASP A 3 0.75 7.17 -10.59
C ASP A 3 1.54 7.01 -9.27
N GLU A 4 1.45 8.02 -8.41
CA GLU A 4 2.16 8.06 -7.14
C GLU A 4 1.44 7.08 -6.22
N ILE A 5 1.97 5.86 -6.10
CA ILE A 5 1.47 4.91 -5.11
C ILE A 5 1.68 5.56 -3.74
N THR A 6 0.62 5.69 -2.97
CA THR A 6 0.67 6.15 -1.58
C THR A 6 0.59 4.96 -0.61
N ASN A 7 1.07 5.16 0.61
CA ASN A 7 0.87 4.20 1.69
C ASN A 7 -0.65 4.00 1.93
N ARG A 8 -1.09 2.76 2.08
CA ARG A 8 -2.50 2.37 2.31
C ARG A 8 -2.74 1.71 3.68
N LEU A 9 -1.72 1.69 4.55
CA LEU A 9 -1.83 0.98 5.83
C LEU A 9 -2.75 1.70 6.83
N ASP A 10 -3.14 2.95 6.59
CA ASP A 10 -4.08 3.71 7.43
C ASP A 10 -5.48 3.08 7.48
N GLY A 11 -5.89 2.36 6.44
CA GLY A 11 -7.17 1.64 6.37
C GLY A 11 -7.15 0.25 7.00
N CYS A 12 -6.01 -0.23 7.51
CA CYS A 12 -5.89 -1.56 8.07
C CYS A 12 -6.43 -1.65 9.51
N THR A 13 -6.90 -2.83 9.92
CA THR A 13 -7.35 -3.08 11.31
C THR A 13 -6.23 -3.55 12.24
N SER A 14 -5.12 -4.03 11.68
CA SER A 14 -4.00 -4.53 12.46
C SER A 14 -3.23 -3.38 13.13
N PRO A 15 -3.04 -3.41 14.46
CA PRO A 15 -2.26 -2.40 15.18
C PRO A 15 -0.82 -2.25 14.64
N TYR A 16 -0.23 -3.35 14.18
CA TYR A 16 1.11 -3.36 13.60
C TYR A 16 1.18 -2.59 12.28
N LEU A 17 0.17 -2.76 11.42
CA LEU A 17 0.12 -2.07 10.13
C LEU A 17 -0.14 -0.56 10.32
N LEU A 18 -1.04 -0.21 11.23
CA LEU A 18 -1.36 1.18 11.55
C LEU A 18 -0.14 1.94 12.10
N GLN A 19 0.74 1.27 12.86
CA GLN A 19 1.99 1.88 13.34
C GLN A 19 2.90 2.34 12.19
N HIS A 20 2.75 1.77 11.00
CA HIS A 20 3.56 2.07 9.82
C HIS A 20 2.82 2.90 8.75
N ALA A 21 1.60 3.38 9.04
CA ALA A 21 0.79 4.16 8.10
C ALA A 21 1.43 5.51 7.70
N SER A 22 2.24 6.10 8.57
CA SER A 22 2.94 7.38 8.29
C SER A 22 4.34 7.21 7.69
N ASN A 23 4.75 5.98 7.38
CA ASN A 23 6.05 5.75 6.77
C ASN A 23 6.09 6.36 5.35
N PRO A 24 7.23 6.95 4.93
CA PRO A 24 7.38 7.56 3.61
C PRO A 24 7.42 6.54 2.47
N VAL A 25 7.57 5.26 2.81
CA VAL A 25 7.45 4.15 1.85
C VAL A 25 5.97 3.86 1.64
N SER A 26 5.59 3.72 0.38
CA SER A 26 4.21 3.47 -0.05
C SER A 26 3.76 2.02 0.20
N TRP A 27 3.78 1.60 1.46
CA TRP A 27 3.40 0.25 1.87
C TRP A 27 1.96 -0.07 1.47
N GLN A 28 1.78 -1.28 0.93
CA GLN A 28 0.48 -1.84 0.57
C GLN A 28 0.17 -3.00 1.53
N PRO A 29 -1.08 -3.17 1.97
CA PRO A 29 -1.49 -4.42 2.61
C PRO A 29 -1.36 -5.57 1.62
N TRP A 30 -1.23 -6.80 2.13
CA TRP A 30 -1.25 -7.98 1.29
C TRP A 30 -2.70 -8.35 0.95
N ASP A 31 -3.26 -7.67 -0.04
CA ASP A 31 -4.65 -7.82 -0.50
C ASP A 31 -4.75 -7.94 -2.03
N GLU A 32 -5.94 -8.28 -2.52
CA GLU A 32 -6.20 -8.46 -3.95
C GLU A 32 -5.93 -7.17 -4.75
N GLU A 33 -6.24 -5.98 -4.20
CA GLU A 33 -6.00 -4.71 -4.90
C GLU A 33 -4.50 -4.44 -5.05
N ALA A 34 -3.70 -4.77 -4.03
CA ALA A 34 -2.24 -4.65 -4.10
C ALA A 34 -1.64 -5.59 -5.17
N ILE A 35 -2.17 -6.81 -5.29
CA ILE A 35 -1.74 -7.78 -6.31
C ILE A 35 -2.14 -7.31 -7.71
N GLU A 36 -3.38 -6.84 -7.90
CA GLU A 36 -3.85 -6.33 -9.19
C GLU A 36 -3.10 -5.06 -9.61
N LEU A 37 -2.78 -4.17 -8.66
CA LEU A 37 -1.95 -3.00 -8.89
C LEU A 37 -0.54 -3.40 -9.34
N ALA A 38 0.07 -4.39 -8.70
CA ALA A 38 1.38 -4.90 -9.09
C ALA A 38 1.38 -5.44 -10.54
N LYS A 39 0.35 -6.22 -10.91
CA LYS A 39 0.18 -6.71 -12.30
C LYS A 39 -0.02 -5.59 -13.31
N LYS A 40 -0.77 -4.56 -12.94
CA LYS A 40 -1.07 -3.41 -13.82
C LYS A 40 0.16 -2.53 -14.05
N LEU A 41 0.99 -2.37 -13.03
CA LEU A 41 2.16 -1.49 -13.08
C LEU A 41 3.40 -2.16 -13.63
N ASP A 42 3.48 -3.50 -13.59
CA ASP A 42 4.55 -4.33 -14.18
C ASP A 42 5.96 -3.76 -13.91
N ARG A 43 6.21 -3.41 -12.63
CA ARG A 43 7.42 -2.74 -12.17
C ARG A 43 7.95 -3.30 -10.87
#